data_AF-A0A9E5GMB2-F1
#
_entry.id   AF-A0A9E5GMB2-F1
#
_cell.length_a   1.000
_cell.length_b   1.000
_cell.length_c   1.000
_cell.angle_alpha   90.00
_cell.angle_beta   90.00
_cell.angle_gamma   90.00
#
_symmetry.space_group_name_H-M   'P 1'
#
loop_
_entity.id
_entity.type
_entity.pdbx_description
1 polymer ?
#
loop_
_entity_poly.entity_id
_entity_poly.type
_entity_poly.pdbx_seq_one_letter_code
_entity_poly.pdbx_strand_id
1 'polypeptide(L)'
;MSDFSKKYNAEAVENEITALRKEEDFSPDSKDSKTFISLPLPTSTNLHLGHAENVVLQDILARYYHMIDKKAEFRPSRYYGSFLANEHIQRQLKKI
;
A
#
# COMPACT_ATOMS: atom_id res chain seq x y z
N MET A 1 -12.70 -28.45 19.33
CA MET A 1 -12.45 -27.01 19.15
C MET A 1 -11.26 -26.60 20.01
N SER A 2 -10.07 -26.50 19.41
CA SER A 2 -9.07 -25.47 19.71
C SER A 2 -7.88 -25.62 18.74
N ASP A 3 -8.12 -25.42 17.44
CA ASP A 3 -7.03 -25.35 16.44
C ASP A 3 -6.25 -24.03 16.51
N PHE A 4 -6.61 -23.14 17.43
CA PHE A 4 -5.91 -21.89 17.62
C PHE A 4 -4.68 -22.07 18.51
N SER A 5 -3.53 -21.65 17.99
CA SER A 5 -2.30 -21.49 18.76
C SER A 5 -2.55 -20.59 19.98
N LYS A 6 -1.97 -20.96 21.12
CA LYS A 6 -1.99 -20.11 22.33
C LYS A 6 -1.22 -18.80 22.17
N LYS A 7 -0.28 -18.73 21.20
CA LYS A 7 0.52 -17.54 20.93
C LYS A 7 0.28 -17.06 19.50
N TYR A 8 0.06 -15.76 19.34
CA TYR A 8 -0.02 -15.16 18.02
C TYR A 8 1.34 -15.19 17.32
N ASN A 9 1.37 -15.65 16.08
CA ASN A 9 2.54 -15.58 15.21
C ASN A 9 2.20 -14.65 14.04
N ALA A 10 2.69 -13.41 14.09
CA ALA A 10 2.41 -12.40 13.08
C ALA A 10 2.93 -12.82 11.70
N GLU A 11 4.12 -13.39 11.62
CA GLU A 11 4.74 -13.76 10.34
C GLU A 11 3.92 -14.80 9.58
N ALA A 12 3.44 -15.82 10.28
CA ALA A 12 2.62 -16.86 9.66
C ALA A 12 1.29 -16.30 9.14
N VAL A 13 0.61 -15.50 9.95
CA VAL A 13 -0.72 -14.96 9.63
C VAL A 13 -0.65 -13.87 8.56
N GLU A 14 0.29 -12.92 8.68
CA GLU A 14 0.42 -11.81 7.74
C GLU A 14 0.82 -12.29 6.34
N ASN A 15 1.68 -13.32 6.23
CA ASN A 15 2.03 -13.89 4.95
C ASN A 15 0.84 -14.56 4.26
N GLU A 16 0.04 -15.32 5.00
CA GLU A 16 -1.18 -15.97 4.49
C GLU A 16 -2.21 -14.92 4.02
N ILE A 17 -2.53 -13.95 4.87
CA ILE A 17 -3.51 -12.89 4.55
C ILE A 17 -3.01 -12.02 3.38
N THR A 18 -1.71 -11.76 3.28
CA THR A 18 -1.12 -11.01 2.17
C THR A 18 -1.24 -11.77 0.86
N ALA A 19 -1.07 -13.10 0.88
CA ALA A 19 -1.26 -13.93 -0.31
C ALA A 19 -2.72 -13.91 -0.77
N LEU A 20 -3.67 -14.16 0.15
CA LEU A 20 -5.11 -14.10 -0.14
C LEU A 20 -5.51 -12.75 -0.76
N ARG A 21 -5.00 -11.65 -0.19
CA ARG A 21 -5.28 -10.30 -0.69
C ARG A 21 -4.71 -9.97 -2.06
N LYS A 22 -3.64 -10.64 -2.49
CA LYS A 22 -3.12 -10.46 -3.84
C LYS A 22 -4.00 -11.14 -4.88
N GLU A 23 -4.72 -12.18 -4.47
CA GLU A 23 -5.64 -12.93 -5.32
C GLU A 23 -7.02 -12.25 -5.40
N GLU A 24 -7.42 -11.51 -4.35
CA GLU A 24 -8.64 -10.71 -4.35
C GLU A 24 -8.46 -9.38 -5.11
N ASP A 25 -9.36 -9.10 -6.06
CA ASP A 25 -9.42 -7.80 -6.74
C ASP A 25 -10.26 -6.81 -5.90
N PHE A 26 -9.58 -5.84 -5.26
CA PHE A 26 -10.24 -4.75 -4.53
C PHE A 26 -10.65 -3.58 -5.45
N SER A 27 -10.66 -3.78 -6.77
CA SER A 27 -11.13 -2.78 -7.72
C SER A 27 -12.64 -2.56 -7.57
N PRO A 28 -13.14 -1.31 -7.51
CA PRO A 28 -14.57 -1.07 -7.44
C PRO A 28 -15.27 -1.46 -8.76
N ASP A 29 -16.33 -2.28 -8.66
CA ASP A 29 -17.11 -2.80 -9.79
C ASP A 29 -17.87 -1.76 -10.64
N SER A 30 -17.90 -0.47 -10.26
CA SER A 30 -18.69 0.53 -11.01
C SER A 30 -18.02 1.89 -11.16
N LYS A 31 -18.43 2.60 -12.22
CA LYS A 31 -18.02 3.98 -12.55
C LYS A 31 -18.60 5.04 -11.62
N ASP A 32 -19.65 4.72 -10.85
CA ASP A 32 -20.38 5.68 -10.04
C ASP A 32 -19.89 5.76 -8.58
N SER A 33 -19.74 7.00 -8.11
CA SER A 33 -19.36 7.48 -6.77
C SER A 33 -18.09 6.86 -6.15
N LYS A 34 -16.94 7.18 -6.76
CA LYS A 34 -15.63 6.76 -6.28
C LYS A 34 -15.07 7.75 -5.24
N THR A 35 -14.90 7.31 -4.00
CA THR A 35 -13.99 8.00 -3.08
C THR A 35 -12.57 7.67 -3.52
N PHE A 36 -11.88 8.65 -4.10
CA PHE A 36 -10.49 8.48 -4.52
C PHE A 36 -9.55 8.71 -3.34
N ILE A 37 -8.82 7.67 -2.97
CA ILE A 37 -7.71 7.79 -2.03
C ILE A 37 -6.45 7.71 -2.88
N SER A 38 -5.93 8.87 -3.27
CA SER A 38 -4.75 8.99 -4.12
C SER A 38 -3.67 9.74 -3.36
N LEU A 39 -2.62 9.02 -2.93
CA LEU A 39 -1.37 9.63 -2.52
C LEU A 39 -0.29 9.33 -3.55
N PRO A 40 0.56 10.30 -3.91
CA PRO A 40 1.80 10.00 -4.60
C PRO A 40 2.64 9.05 -3.73
N LEU A 41 2.90 7.83 -4.23
CA LEU A 41 3.83 6.91 -3.58
C LEU A 41 5.26 7.45 -3.68
N PRO A 42 6.15 7.02 -2.77
CA PRO A 42 7.56 7.37 -2.75
C PRO A 42 8.24 7.38 -4.12
N THR A 43 9.11 8.36 -4.28
CA THR A 43 10.08 8.44 -5.37
C THR A 43 11.21 7.42 -5.21
N SER A 44 11.45 6.91 -3.99
CA SER A 44 12.57 6.04 -3.65
C SER A 44 12.20 4.56 -3.62
N THR A 45 13.17 3.70 -3.96
CA THR A 45 13.13 2.25 -3.75
C THR A 45 13.13 1.86 -2.26
N ASN A 46 13.55 2.76 -1.37
CA ASN A 46 13.54 2.56 0.07
C ASN A 46 12.28 3.16 0.69
N LEU A 47 11.49 2.31 1.36
CA LEU A 47 10.37 2.72 2.22
C LEU A 47 10.92 3.09 3.60
N HIS A 48 10.34 4.11 4.24
CA HIS A 48 10.67 4.54 5.59
C HIS A 48 9.38 4.70 6.40
N LEU A 49 9.49 4.95 7.70
CA LEU A 49 8.32 4.98 8.58
C LEU A 49 7.24 6.00 8.13
N GLY A 50 7.64 7.17 7.62
CA GLY A 50 6.67 8.12 7.03
C GLY A 50 5.92 7.60 5.80
N HIS A 51 6.49 6.68 5.02
CA HIS A 51 5.74 5.99 3.96
C HIS A 51 4.74 4.99 4.56
N ALA A 52 5.15 4.26 5.61
CA ALA A 52 4.27 3.32 6.30
C ALA A 52 3.07 4.04 6.93
N GLU A 53 3.31 5.15 7.65
CA GLU A 53 2.26 5.99 8.23
C GLU A 53 1.23 6.42 7.18
N ASN A 54 1.70 7.02 6.09
CA ASN A 54 0.82 7.52 5.04
C ASN A 54 0.01 6.42 4.37
N VAL A 55 0.63 5.25 4.09
CA VAL A 55 -0.06 4.11 3.47
C VAL A 55 -1.07 3.49 4.44
N VAL A 56 -0.72 3.36 5.71
CA VAL A 56 -1.61 2.79 6.74
C VAL A 56 -2.86 3.66 6.94
N LEU A 57 -2.73 4.98 7.02
CA LEU A 57 -3.88 5.88 7.16
C LEU A 57 -4.85 5.74 5.98
N GLN A 58 -4.32 5.60 4.77
CA GLN A 58 -5.12 5.42 3.57
C GLN A 58 -5.78 4.05 3.48
N ASP A 59 -5.05 2.99 3.82
CA ASP A 59 -5.58 1.62 3.88
C ASP A 59 -6.72 1.50 4.91
N ILE A 60 -6.59 2.16 6.07
CA ILE A 60 -7.66 2.25 7.08
C ILE A 60 -8.91 2.92 6.48
N LEU A 61 -8.76 4.07 5.81
CA LEU A 61 -9.89 4.78 5.20
C LEU A 61 -10.52 3.97 4.06
N ALA A 62 -9.71 3.35 3.21
CA ALA A 62 -10.19 2.52 2.10
C ALA A 62 -11.04 1.35 2.62
N ARG A 63 -10.56 0.66 3.65
CA ARG A 63 -11.31 -0.43 4.29
C ARG A 63 -12.57 0.05 4.98
N TYR A 64 -12.48 1.15 5.72
CA TYR A 64 -13.64 1.74 6.37
C TYR A 64 -14.74 2.04 5.35
N TYR A 65 -14.39 2.66 4.21
CA TYR A 65 -15.35 2.94 3.15
C TYR A 65 -15.90 1.67 2.52
N HIS A 66 -15.05 0.67 2.25
CA HIS A 66 -15.49 -0.62 1.73
C HIS A 66 -16.47 -1.34 2.68
N MET A 67 -16.23 -1.29 3.99
CA MET A 67 -17.08 -1.91 5.02
C MET A 67 -18.46 -1.25 5.16
N ILE A 68 -18.62 0.01 4.74
CA ILE A 68 -19.90 0.72 4.74
C ILE A 68 -20.55 0.78 3.35
N ASP A 69 -20.20 -0.19 2.48
CA ASP A 69 -20.64 -0.31 1.09
C ASP A 69 -20.36 0.93 0.22
N LYS A 70 -19.41 1.79 0.64
CA LYS A 70 -18.91 2.88 -0.19
C LYS A 70 -17.78 2.37 -1.07
N LYS A 71 -17.93 2.58 -2.38
CA LYS A 71 -16.93 2.19 -3.38
C LYS A 71 -15.72 3.13 -3.31
N ALA A 72 -14.74 2.78 -2.49
CA ALA A 72 -13.45 3.46 -2.45
C ALA A 72 -12.50 2.84 -3.47
N GLU A 73 -11.84 3.69 -4.27
CA GLU A 73 -10.78 3.25 -5.18
C GLU A 73 -9.43 3.66 -4.60
N PHE A 74 -8.65 2.68 -4.17
CA PHE A 74 -7.26 2.89 -3.78
C PHE A 74 -6.36 2.66 -5.00
N ARG A 75 -5.85 3.73 -5.60
CA ARG A 75 -4.91 3.64 -6.74
C ARG A 75 -3.49 3.90 -6.27
N PRO A 76 -2.66 2.87 -6.08
CA PRO A 76 -1.24 3.09 -5.84
C PRO A 76 -0.62 3.73 -7.09
N SER A 77 -0.03 4.93 -6.95
CA SER A 77 0.66 5.61 -8.04
C SER A 77 2.11 5.87 -7.67
N ARG A 78 3.07 5.41 -8.47
CA ARG A 78 4.50 5.70 -8.24
C ARG A 78 4.85 7.06 -8.84
N TYR A 79 5.31 7.99 -8.01
CA TYR A 79 5.84 9.25 -8.51
C TYR A 79 7.33 9.10 -8.83
N TYR A 80 7.69 9.13 -10.10
CA TYR A 80 9.08 9.15 -10.53
C TYR A 80 9.57 10.61 -10.56
N GLY A 81 9.91 11.16 -9.39
CA GLY A 81 10.44 12.53 -9.31
C GLY A 81 11.73 12.65 -10.12
N SER A 82 11.63 13.14 -11.36
CA SER A 82 12.70 13.11 -12.37
C SER A 82 13.98 13.82 -11.91
N PHE A 83 13.84 14.90 -11.13
CA PHE A 83 14.96 15.60 -10.52
C PHE A 83 15.70 14.76 -9.47
N LEU A 84 14.96 14.14 -8.54
CA LEU A 84 15.53 13.30 -7.48
C LEU A 84 16.17 12.03 -8.03
N ALA A 85 15.56 11.44 -9.06
CA ALA A 85 16.11 10.29 -9.78
C ALA A 85 17.45 10.63 -10.42
N ASN A 86 17.53 11.76 -11.13
CA ASN A 86 18.77 12.22 -11.75
C ASN A 86 19.86 12.54 -10.73
N GLU A 87 19.52 13.21 -9.63
CA GLU A 87 20.48 13.51 -8.57
C GLU A 87 21.03 12.23 -7.93
N HIS A 88 20.17 11.24 -7.67
CA HIS A 88 20.58 9.95 -7.13
C HIS A 88 21.54 9.22 -8.07
N ILE A 89 21.22 9.16 -9.36
CA ILE A 89 22.08 8.54 -10.38
C ILE A 89 23.43 9.25 -10.43
N GLN A 90 23.45 10.59 -10.48
CA GLN A 90 24.71 11.34 -10.49
C GLN A 90 25.55 11.11 -9.24
N ARG A 91 24.94 11.00 -8.06
CA ARG A 91 25.65 10.67 -6.82
C ARG A 91 26.24 9.26 -6.83
N GLN A 92 25.58 8.29 -7.45
CA GLN A 92 26.13 6.93 -7.61
C GLN A 92 27.28 6.90 -8.61
N LEU A 93 27.14 7.58 -9.75
CA LEU A 93 28.18 7.66 -10.77
C LEU A 93 29.46 8.37 -10.28
N LYS A 94 29.35 9.38 -9.41
CA LYS A 94 30.49 10.08 -8.80
C LYS A 94 31.23 9.28 -7.72
N LYS A 95 30.69 8.14 -7.28
CA LYS A 95 31.31 7.26 -6.26
C LYS A 95 32.15 6.13 -6.88
N ILE A 96 32.13 6.00 -8.20
CA ILE A 96 32.96 5.09 -9.01
C ILE A 96 34.21 5.86 -9.44
#